data_AF-A0A7S2PA37-F1
#
_entry.id   AF-A0A7S2PA37-F1
#
_cell.length_a   1.000
_cell.length_b   1.000
_cell.length_c   1.000
_cell.angle_alpha   90.00
_cell.angle_beta   90.00
_cell.angle_gamma   90.00
#
_symmetry.space_group_name_H-M   'P 1'
#
loop_
_entity.id
_entity.type
_entity.pdbx_description
1 polymer ?
#
loop_
_entity_poly.entity_id
_entity_poly.type
_entity_poly.pdbx_seq_one_letter_code
_entity_poly.pdbx_strand_id
1 'polypeptide(L)'
;DIRHLHTWGCPVYILEYDVAVGKKIPKWSPRSRRGVYLGASAAHSSNVPIVLTIKTGSISPQYHVVFDDCYSTVASEAAEPKLWQELFSYSNQSWDQFDEEEASSEPSRFEREELERRTRAARERSRLKEGSTARNEAVRSKE
;
A
#
# COMPACT_ATOMS: atom_id res chain seq x y z
N ASP A 1 16.18 14.25 4.32
CA ASP A 1 17.37 14.22 3.44
C ASP A 1 17.19 13.07 2.46
N ILE A 2 17.27 13.35 1.16
CA ILE A 2 17.04 12.38 0.08
C ILE A 2 18.03 11.22 0.11
N ARG A 3 19.20 11.42 0.73
CA ARG A 3 20.28 10.41 0.85
C ARG A 3 19.91 9.20 1.71
N HIS A 4 18.79 9.26 2.44
CA HIS A 4 18.30 8.18 3.30
C HIS A 4 17.06 7.47 2.73
N LEU A 5 16.68 7.81 1.49
CA LEU A 5 15.59 7.14 0.81
C LEU A 5 16.10 5.87 0.12
N HIS A 6 15.32 4.81 0.23
CA HIS A 6 15.60 3.52 -0.39
C HIS A 6 14.49 3.15 -1.37
N THR A 7 14.83 2.35 -2.37
CA THR A 7 13.88 1.92 -3.40
C THR A 7 12.82 1.02 -2.77
N TRP A 8 11.54 1.41 -2.84
CA TRP A 8 10.45 0.57 -2.36
C TRP A 8 10.48 -0.81 -3.03
N GLY A 9 10.30 -1.87 -2.25
CA GLY A 9 10.33 -3.23 -2.76
C GLY A 9 11.73 -3.78 -3.05
N CYS A 10 12.80 -3.05 -2.74
CA CYS A 10 14.16 -3.57 -2.94
C CYS A 10 14.44 -4.78 -2.03
N PRO A 11 15.32 -5.71 -2.47
CA PRO A 11 15.84 -6.74 -1.59
C PRO A 11 16.57 -6.10 -0.41
N VAL A 12 16.38 -6.67 0.77
CA VAL A 12 17.12 -6.28 1.97
C VAL A 12 17.74 -7.47 2.67
N TYR A 13 18.90 -7.25 3.27
CA TYR A 13 19.66 -8.24 4.00
C TYR A 13 19.81 -7.80 5.46
N ILE A 14 19.17 -8.56 6.34
CA ILE A 14 19.11 -8.30 7.78
C ILE A 14 20.17 -9.16 8.45
N LEU A 15 21.11 -8.56 9.17
CA LEU A 15 22.13 -9.30 9.90
C LEU A 15 21.49 -10.27 10.91
N GLU A 16 22.00 -11.50 11.01
CA GLU A 16 21.54 -12.46 12.01
C GLU A 16 21.86 -11.97 13.42
N TYR A 17 20.95 -12.21 14.37
CA TYR A 17 21.06 -11.67 15.73
C TYR A 17 22.37 -12.06 16.40
N ASP A 18 22.75 -13.34 16.33
CA ASP A 18 23.99 -13.83 16.93
C ASP A 18 25.23 -13.15 16.32
N VAL A 19 25.21 -12.86 15.02
CA VAL A 19 26.30 -12.11 14.37
C VAL A 19 26.30 -10.65 14.80
N ALA A 20 25.13 -10.03 14.90
CA ALA A 20 24.97 -8.63 15.32
C ALA A 20 25.48 -8.40 16.76
N VAL A 21 25.31 -9.38 17.66
CA VAL A 21 25.84 -9.32 19.03
C VAL A 21 27.29 -9.83 19.15
N GLY A 22 27.96 -10.12 18.03
CA GLY A 22 29.37 -10.53 17.99
C GLY A 22 29.64 -11.99 18.35
N LYS A 23 28.61 -12.85 18.40
CA LYS A 23 28.81 -14.29 18.60
C LYS A 23 29.28 -14.96 17.31
N LYS A 24 29.98 -16.07 17.50
CA LYS A 24 30.40 -16.94 16.39
C LYS A 24 29.24 -17.83 15.96
N ILE A 25 28.92 -17.78 14.68
CA ILE A 25 28.03 -18.75 14.04
C ILE A 25 28.86 -19.82 13.32
N PRO A 26 28.33 -21.03 13.08
CA PRO A 26 29.02 -22.05 12.28
C PRO A 26 29.42 -21.53 10.90
N LYS A 27 30.54 -22.03 10.37
CA LYS A 27 31.15 -21.52 9.11
C LYS A 27 30.16 -21.45 7.94
N TRP A 28 29.29 -22.46 7.84
CA TRP A 28 28.34 -22.64 6.74
C TRP A 28 26.92 -22.14 7.07
N SER A 29 26.72 -21.53 8.23
CA SER A 29 25.44 -20.92 8.58
C SER A 29 25.29 -19.57 7.86
N PRO A 30 24.08 -19.25 7.36
CA PRO A 30 23.81 -17.95 6.78
C PRO A 30 24.03 -16.84 7.83
N ARG A 31 24.64 -15.73 7.40
CA ARG A 31 24.93 -14.56 8.26
C ARG A 31 23.84 -13.51 8.24
N SER A 32 22.90 -13.64 7.32
CA SER A 32 21.82 -12.67 7.12
C SER A 32 20.56 -13.34 6.60
N ARG A 33 19.42 -12.73 6.90
CA ARG A 33 18.10 -13.10 6.37
C ARG A 33 17.69 -12.12 5.28
N ARG A 34 17.10 -12.63 4.21
CA ARG A 34 16.56 -11.80 3.13
C ARG A 34 15.13 -11.34 3.45
N GLY A 35 14.80 -10.12 3.08
CA GLY A 35 13.45 -9.54 3.14
C GLY A 35 13.20 -8.58 1.98
N VAL A 36 12.04 -7.94 2.01
CA VAL A 36 11.65 -6.90 1.04
C VAL A 36 11.34 -5.61 1.79
N TYR A 37 11.93 -4.50 1.36
CA TYR A 37 11.69 -3.18 1.97
C TYR A 37 10.30 -2.64 1.64
N LEU A 38 9.57 -2.15 2.66
CA LEU A 38 8.22 -1.61 2.51
C LEU A 38 8.09 -0.14 2.92
N GLY A 39 9.18 0.53 3.33
CA GLY A 39 9.17 1.92 3.77
C GLY A 39 9.79 2.13 5.16
N ALA A 40 9.92 3.38 5.58
CA ALA A 40 10.40 3.73 6.92
C ALA A 40 9.31 3.50 7.98
N SER A 41 9.71 3.07 9.17
CA SER A 41 8.78 2.88 10.29
C SER A 41 8.33 4.23 10.85
N ALA A 42 7.01 4.47 10.88
CA ALA A 42 6.44 5.67 11.52
C ALA A 42 6.53 5.63 13.06
N ALA A 43 6.65 4.45 13.65
CA ALA A 43 6.69 4.25 15.10
C ALA A 43 8.12 4.27 15.69
N HIS A 44 9.15 4.29 14.83
CA HIS A 44 10.55 4.27 15.22
C HIS A 44 11.32 5.40 14.52
N SER A 45 12.63 5.48 14.73
CA SER A 45 13.49 6.42 14.01
C SER A 45 13.35 6.25 12.49
N SER A 46 13.53 7.35 11.73
CA SER A 46 13.46 7.37 10.26
C SER A 46 14.40 6.37 9.57
N ASN A 47 15.43 5.91 10.27
CA ASN A 47 16.41 4.96 9.76
C ASN A 47 16.00 3.49 9.98
N VAL A 48 14.84 3.23 10.59
CA VAL A 48 14.35 1.88 10.85
C VAL A 48 13.38 1.46 9.74
N PRO A 49 13.77 0.53 8.86
CA PRO A 49 12.88 0.05 7.80
C PRO A 49 11.80 -0.89 8.34
N ILE A 50 10.63 -0.81 7.74
CA ILE A 50 9.62 -1.88 7.76
C ILE A 50 9.95 -2.86 6.65
N VAL A 51 10.04 -4.14 7.00
CA VAL A 51 10.47 -5.20 6.08
C VAL A 51 9.49 -6.35 6.11
N LEU A 52 9.15 -6.86 4.92
CA LEU A 52 8.47 -8.14 4.74
C LEU A 52 9.50 -9.27 4.80
N THR A 53 9.35 -10.18 5.75
CA THR A 53 10.16 -11.40 5.82
C THR A 53 9.61 -12.46 4.88
N ILE A 54 10.38 -12.85 3.87
CA ILE A 54 9.95 -13.85 2.86
C ILE A 54 9.69 -15.25 3.45
N LYS A 55 10.31 -15.58 4.59
CA LYS A 55 10.18 -16.89 5.22
C LYS A 55 8.83 -17.08 5.92
N THR A 56 8.31 -16.02 6.55
CA THR A 56 7.11 -16.08 7.39
C THR A 56 5.96 -15.25 6.86
N GLY A 57 6.20 -14.40 5.86
CA GLY A 57 5.22 -13.41 5.37
C GLY A 57 4.94 -12.27 6.37
N SER A 58 5.68 -12.20 7.47
CA SER A 58 5.45 -11.19 8.51
C SER A 58 6.10 -9.86 8.13
N ILE A 59 5.42 -8.77 8.49
CA ILE A 59 5.92 -7.41 8.31
C ILE A 59 6.34 -6.88 9.68
N SER A 60 7.61 -6.52 9.83
CA SER A 60 8.16 -6.01 11.08
C SER A 60 9.25 -4.97 10.87
N PRO A 61 9.47 -4.07 11.85
CA PRO A 61 10.66 -3.22 11.88
C PRO A 61 11.93 -4.08 12.00
N GLN A 62 12.95 -3.76 11.20
CA GLN A 62 14.22 -4.49 11.23
C GLN A 62 15.41 -3.57 11.47
N TYR A 63 16.46 -4.11 12.11
CA TYR A 63 17.71 -3.43 12.42
C TYR A 63 18.89 -4.13 11.74
N HIS A 64 20.01 -3.43 11.61
CA HIS A 64 21.22 -3.93 10.92
C HIS A 64 20.90 -4.42 9.50
N VAL A 65 20.25 -3.54 8.74
CA VAL A 65 19.76 -3.83 7.40
C VAL A 65 20.69 -3.21 6.36
N VAL A 66 21.00 -3.99 5.33
CA VAL A 66 21.64 -3.53 4.10
C VAL A 66 20.62 -3.57 2.98
N PHE A 67 20.54 -2.49 2.21
CA PHE A 67 19.61 -2.33 1.10
C PHE A 67 20.33 -2.59 -0.22
N ASP A 68 19.69 -3.34 -1.12
CA ASP A 68 20.12 -3.50 -2.50
C ASP A 68 19.20 -2.69 -3.41
N ASP A 69 19.34 -1.36 -3.37
CA ASP A 69 18.47 -0.42 -4.06
C ASP A 69 18.44 -0.61 -5.59
N CYS A 70 19.50 -1.20 -6.15
CA CYS A 70 19.67 -1.43 -7.58
C CYS A 70 19.34 -2.86 -8.01
N TYR A 71 18.79 -3.70 -7.12
CA TYR A 71 18.48 -5.11 -7.41
C TYR A 71 19.69 -5.91 -7.94
N SER A 72 20.91 -5.50 -7.57
CA SER A 72 22.17 -6.07 -8.05
C SER A 72 22.46 -7.49 -7.54
N THR A 73 21.79 -7.88 -6.45
CA THR A 73 21.97 -9.17 -5.77
C THR A 73 20.93 -10.21 -6.18
N VAL A 74 19.95 -9.83 -6.98
CA VAL A 74 18.91 -10.73 -7.50
C VAL A 74 19.10 -10.96 -8.99
N ALA A 75 19.05 -12.22 -9.42
CA ALA A 75 19.07 -12.56 -10.83
C ALA A 75 17.68 -12.39 -11.42
N SER A 76 17.57 -11.71 -12.58
CA SER A 76 16.36 -11.76 -13.40
C SER A 76 16.40 -13.03 -14.24
N GLU A 77 15.61 -14.03 -13.86
CA GLU A 77 15.48 -15.28 -14.62
C GLU A 77 14.48 -15.15 -15.78
N ALA A 78 13.69 -14.09 -15.80
CA ALA A 78 12.67 -13.85 -16.81
C ALA A 78 13.24 -13.09 -18.01
N ALA A 79 12.82 -13.48 -19.21
CA ALA A 79 13.04 -12.68 -20.41
C ALA A 79 12.34 -11.33 -20.25
N GLU A 80 12.99 -10.26 -20.71
CA GLU A 80 12.40 -8.92 -20.69
C GLU A 80 11.06 -8.93 -21.46
N PRO A 81 9.95 -8.52 -20.82
CA PRO A 81 8.66 -8.50 -21.51
C PRO A 81 8.72 -7.56 -22.71
N LYS A 82 8.36 -8.06 -23.90
CA LYS A 82 8.33 -7.23 -25.14
C LYS A 82 7.47 -5.98 -24.99
N LEU A 83 6.42 -6.06 -24.17
CA LEU A 83 5.50 -4.97 -23.84
C LEU A 83 6.23 -3.76 -23.19
N TRP A 84 7.37 -3.96 -22.54
CA TRP A 84 8.12 -2.85 -21.92
C TRP A 84 8.59 -1.83 -22.95
N GLN A 85 9.06 -2.29 -24.12
CA GLN A 85 9.46 -1.40 -25.21
C GLN A 85 8.29 -0.53 -25.68
N GLU A 86 7.09 -1.11 -25.77
CA GLU A 86 5.86 -0.39 -26.13
C GLU A 86 5.49 0.65 -25.04
N LEU A 87 5.51 0.26 -23.76
CA LEU A 87 5.19 1.16 -22.64
C LEU A 87 6.11 2.38 -22.59
N PHE A 88 7.42 2.20 -22.83
CA PHE A 88 8.37 3.32 -22.84
C PHE A 88 8.25 4.19 -24.09
N SER A 89 7.75 3.67 -25.21
CA SER A 89 7.46 4.47 -26.41
C SER A 89 6.24 5.38 -26.31
N TYR A 90 5.39 5.24 -25.28
CA TYR A 90 4.29 6.17 -24.98
C TYR A 90 4.65 7.24 -23.93
N SER A 91 5.92 7.29 -23.48
CA SER A 91 6.38 8.19 -22.41
C SER A 91 6.46 9.68 -22.80
N ASN A 92 6.18 9.99 -24.07
CA ASN A 92 6.04 11.33 -24.62
C ASN A 92 4.59 11.87 -24.54
N GLN A 93 3.73 11.26 -23.72
CA GLN A 93 2.57 11.97 -23.16
C GLN A 93 3.11 13.08 -22.25
N SER A 94 3.33 14.25 -22.85
CA SER A 94 3.71 15.46 -22.14
C SER A 94 2.71 15.73 -21.03
N TRP A 95 3.21 16.18 -19.87
CA TRP A 95 2.38 16.71 -18.79
C TRP A 95 1.48 17.88 -19.23
N ASP A 96 1.72 18.44 -20.42
CA ASP A 96 0.89 19.45 -21.08
C ASP A 96 -0.50 18.94 -21.52
N GLN A 97 -0.78 17.63 -21.47
CA GLN A 97 -2.10 17.09 -21.81
C GLN A 97 -3.11 17.16 -20.66
N PHE A 98 -2.69 17.57 -19.46
CA PHE A 98 -3.61 17.92 -18.39
C PHE A 98 -3.94 19.41 -18.51
N ASP A 99 -4.84 19.76 -19.44
CA ASP A 99 -5.49 21.06 -19.37
C ASP A 99 -6.21 21.15 -18.03
N GLU A 100 -5.71 22.03 -17.14
CA GLU A 100 -6.21 22.27 -15.78
C GLU A 100 -7.72 22.60 -15.75
N GLU A 101 -8.28 23.01 -16.88
CA GLU A 101 -9.69 23.35 -17.06
C GLU A 101 -10.63 22.13 -17.05
N GLU A 102 -10.14 20.92 -17.33
CA GLU A 102 -10.94 19.68 -17.33
C GLU A 102 -10.50 18.72 -16.20
N ALA A 103 -10.03 19.26 -15.08
CA ALA A 103 -10.00 18.55 -13.82
C ALA A 103 -11.45 18.32 -13.34
N SER A 104 -12.15 17.38 -13.96
CA SER A 104 -13.37 16.83 -13.37
C SER A 104 -13.02 16.43 -11.94
N SER A 105 -13.59 17.18 -10.98
CA SER A 105 -13.35 16.96 -9.56
C SER A 105 -14.08 15.69 -9.16
N GLU A 106 -13.54 14.55 -9.56
CA GLU A 106 -14.02 13.29 -9.05
C GLU A 106 -13.82 13.30 -7.53
N PRO A 107 -14.90 13.17 -6.75
CA PRO A 107 -14.78 13.16 -5.30
C PRO A 107 -13.80 12.07 -4.88
N SER A 108 -13.02 12.33 -3.84
CA SER A 108 -12.11 11.34 -3.28
C SER A 108 -12.86 10.08 -2.88
N ARG A 109 -12.16 8.96 -2.78
CA ARG A 109 -12.76 7.69 -2.35
C ARG A 109 -13.53 7.84 -1.02
N PHE A 110 -12.99 8.62 -0.08
CA PHE A 110 -13.62 8.87 1.21
C PHE A 110 -14.91 9.70 1.10
N GLU A 111 -14.93 10.71 0.22
CA GLU A 111 -16.13 11.51 -0.03
C GLU A 111 -17.22 10.71 -0.75
N ARG A 112 -16.85 9.81 -1.67
CA ARG A 112 -17.79 8.87 -2.31
C ARG A 112 -18.47 7.97 -1.28
N GLU A 113 -17.70 7.35 -0.39
CA GLU A 113 -18.23 6.47 0.66
C GLU A 113 -19.16 7.21 1.63
N GLU A 114 -18.81 8.46 2.00
CA GLU A 114 -19.64 9.32 2.85
C GLU A 114 -20.98 9.69 2.16
N LEU A 115 -20.94 10.02 0.86
CA LEU A 115 -22.13 10.35 0.07
C LEU A 115 -23.08 9.14 -0.05
N GLU A 116 -22.54 7.95 -0.31
CA GLU A 116 -23.29 6.69 -0.36
C GLU A 116 -23.96 6.36 0.98
N ARG A 117 -23.24 6.59 2.09
CA ARG A 117 -23.80 6.43 3.43
C ARG A 117 -24.98 7.37 3.67
N ARG A 118 -24.83 8.66 3.29
CA ARG A 118 -25.89 9.67 3.45
C ARG A 118 -27.11 9.38 2.59
N THR A 119 -26.92 8.99 1.33
CA THR A 119 -28.02 8.60 0.43
C THR A 119 -28.73 7.34 0.90
N ARG A 120 -28.00 6.33 1.40
CA ARG A 120 -28.60 5.12 1.99
C ARG A 120 -29.44 5.45 3.22
N ALA A 121 -28.93 6.28 4.14
CA ALA A 121 -29.66 6.71 5.33
C ALA A 121 -30.89 7.57 5.00
N ALA A 122 -30.84 8.38 3.93
CA ALA A 122 -31.99 9.16 3.48
C ALA A 122 -33.11 8.27 2.92
N ARG A 123 -32.76 7.27 2.10
CA ARG A 123 -33.71 6.28 1.56
C ARG A 123 -34.36 5.43 2.64
N GLU A 124 -33.61 5.11 3.69
CA GLU A 124 -34.15 4.35 4.82
C GLU A 124 -35.14 5.20 5.63
N ARG A 125 -34.81 6.48 5.88
CA ARG A 125 -35.71 7.43 6.55
C ARG A 125 -36.99 7.68 5.76
N SER A 126 -36.94 7.77 4.43
CA SER A 126 -38.14 7.95 3.61
C SER A 126 -39.04 6.71 3.69
N ARG A 127 -38.47 5.50 3.59
CA ARG A 127 -39.20 4.23 3.74
C ARG A 127 -39.89 4.10 5.10
N LEU A 128 -39.21 4.46 6.19
CA LEU A 128 -39.79 4.44 7.54
C LEU A 128 -40.95 5.43 7.68
N LYS A 129 -40.83 6.63 7.09
CA LYS A 129 -41.91 7.63 7.09
C LYS A 129 -43.12 7.15 6.28
N GLU A 130 -42.91 6.65 5.06
CA GLU A 130 -43.97 6.10 4.21
C GLU A 130 -44.70 4.93 4.90
N GLY A 131 -43.96 4.02 5.54
CA GLY A 131 -44.55 2.92 6.32
C GLY A 131 -45.35 3.40 7.53
N SER A 132 -44.92 4.47 8.20
CA SER A 132 -45.64 5.05 9.34
C SER A 132 -46.94 5.76 8.92
N THR A 133 -46.92 6.46 7.78
CA THR A 133 -48.09 7.14 7.21
C THR A 133 -49.13 6.12 6.75
N ALA A 134 -48.72 5.09 6.00
CA ALA A 134 -49.61 4.03 5.53
C ALA A 134 -50.26 3.26 6.69
N ARG A 135 -49.51 3.03 7.79
CA ARG A 135 -50.04 2.40 8.99
C ARG A 135 -51.07 3.27 9.71
N ASN A 136 -50.85 4.57 9.81
CA ASN A 136 -51.80 5.49 10.43
C ASN A 136 -53.08 5.67 9.60
N GLU A 137 -52.98 5.68 8.27
CA GLU A 137 -54.15 5.70 7.38
C GLU A 137 -54.98 4.42 7.46
N ALA A 138 -54.34 3.25 7.53
CA ALA A 138 -55.02 1.96 7.66
C ALA A 138 -55.75 1.78 9.01
N VAL A 139 -55.27 2.43 10.08
CA VAL A 139 -55.95 2.46 11.39
C VAL A 139 -57.19 3.34 11.32
N ARG A 140 -57.10 4.49 10.63
CA ARG A 140 -58.20 5.46 10.51
C ARG A 140 -59.37 4.97 9.64
N SER A 141 -59.12 4.10 8.66
CA SER A 141 -60.18 3.49 7.83
C SER A 141 -60.91 2.31 8.47
N LYS A 142 -60.59 1.97 9.73
CA LYS A 142 -61.22 0.89 10.50
C LYS A 142 -62.14 1.39 11.64
N GLU A 143 -62.24 2.70 11.82
CA GLU A 143 -63.27 3.38 12.63
C GLU A 143 -64.41 3.86 11.74
#